data_AF-A0A2S5A1A0-F1
#
_entry.id   AF-A0A2S5A1A0-F1
#
_cell.length_a   1.000
_cell.length_b   1.000
_cell.length_c   1.000
_cell.angle_alpha   90.00
_cell.angle_beta   90.00
_cell.angle_gamma   90.00
#
_symmetry.space_group_name_H-M   'P 1'
#
loop_
_entity.id
_entity.type
_entity.pdbx_description
1 polymer ?
#
loop_
_entity_poly.entity_id
_entity_poly.type
_entity_poly.pdbx_seq_one_letter_code
_entity_poly.pdbx_strand_id
1 'polypeptide(L)'
;MYYQFVFIVISFWQFMQPSAIATKHKMNSDSAVIAINVLLKPDEKLAELAYQTNARFLQEYVQGFPLDETHVPHITLVQRYIYVSDLEKVIQAVSKMIKDTNSLNLKVKGFKSSKWETEGVAVLEVENSLELDLLEQKIVNAVHPFSVNGGNASAFVPNDNGIAIGQKIIKYVDEFVPMHSNSNYSPHLTIGLADTAFLHKLDQEPFSLFYFKPSAIAIYQLGDHGTARKELWSQKF
;
A
#
# COMPACT_ATOMS: atom_id res chain seq x y z
N MET A 1 -89.71 -0.40 -9.03
CA MET A 1 -89.12 -1.15 -10.17
C MET A 1 -87.81 -1.75 -9.69
N TYR A 2 -87.81 -3.08 -9.56
CA TYR A 2 -86.69 -4.05 -9.52
C TYR A 2 -85.55 -4.03 -8.47
N TYR A 3 -85.62 -5.07 -7.63
CA TYR A 3 -84.60 -6.08 -7.24
C TYR A 3 -83.39 -5.78 -6.34
N GLN A 4 -83.35 -6.62 -5.31
CA GLN A 4 -82.26 -7.05 -4.45
C GLN A 4 -81.32 -8.03 -5.20
N PHE A 5 -80.00 -7.92 -5.02
CA PHE A 5 -79.05 -9.02 -5.23
C PHE A 5 -77.84 -8.89 -4.29
N VAL A 6 -77.55 -10.00 -3.62
CA VAL A 6 -76.35 -10.30 -2.84
C VAL A 6 -75.27 -10.79 -3.81
N PHE A 7 -74.00 -10.42 -3.61
CA PHE A 7 -72.87 -11.28 -3.97
C PHE A 7 -71.80 -11.31 -2.88
N ILE A 8 -71.46 -12.55 -2.54
CA ILE A 8 -70.39 -13.08 -1.69
C ILE A 8 -69.03 -12.76 -2.34
N VAL A 9 -67.91 -12.82 -1.59
CA VAL A 9 -66.67 -13.57 -1.95
C VAL A 9 -65.45 -13.19 -1.09
N ILE A 10 -65.08 -14.16 -0.25
CA ILE A 10 -63.74 -14.74 0.00
C ILE A 10 -62.75 -13.96 0.88
N SER A 11 -62.61 -14.50 2.10
CA SER A 11 -61.43 -14.48 2.95
C SER A 11 -60.22 -15.16 2.30
N PHE A 12 -59.11 -14.43 2.19
CA PHE A 12 -57.77 -15.01 2.02
C PHE A 12 -56.88 -14.55 3.17
N TRP A 13 -56.58 -15.48 4.07
CA TRP A 13 -55.41 -15.44 4.92
C TRP A 13 -54.16 -15.51 4.04
N GLN A 14 -53.27 -14.52 4.13
CA GLN A 14 -51.87 -14.76 3.83
C GLN A 14 -51.00 -13.99 4.80
N PHE A 15 -50.25 -14.78 5.58
CA PHE A 15 -49.25 -14.39 6.54
C PHE A 15 -48.34 -13.27 6.00
N MET A 16 -48.31 -12.13 6.68
CA MET A 16 -47.11 -11.29 6.66
C MET A 16 -46.07 -11.96 7.55
N GLN A 17 -45.08 -12.61 6.93
CA GLN A 17 -43.83 -12.92 7.62
C GLN A 17 -43.00 -11.63 7.72
N PRO A 18 -42.47 -11.27 8.91
CA PRO A 18 -41.44 -10.24 9.00
C PRO A 18 -40.17 -10.75 8.32
N SER A 19 -39.73 -10.05 7.27
CA SER A 19 -38.48 -10.32 6.57
C SER A 19 -37.27 -10.08 7.48
N ALA A 20 -36.51 -11.16 7.69
CA ALA A 20 -35.07 -11.24 7.94
C ALA A 20 -34.43 -10.22 8.90
N ILE A 21 -34.14 -10.72 10.10
CA ILE A 21 -33.09 -10.22 10.99
C ILE A 21 -31.78 -10.12 10.20
N ALA A 22 -31.24 -8.90 10.07
CA ALA A 22 -29.88 -8.68 9.59
C ALA A 22 -28.91 -9.24 10.65
N THR A 23 -28.44 -10.47 10.43
CA THR A 23 -27.33 -11.04 11.20
C THR A 23 -26.07 -10.24 10.91
N LYS A 24 -25.63 -9.46 11.90
CA LYS A 24 -24.31 -8.84 11.94
C LYS A 24 -23.29 -9.99 12.04
N HIS A 25 -22.85 -10.52 10.89
CA HIS A 25 -21.75 -11.48 10.85
C HIS A 25 -20.49 -10.75 11.33
N LYS A 26 -20.09 -11.05 12.57
CA LYS A 26 -18.75 -10.75 13.07
C LYS A 26 -17.80 -11.59 12.21
N MET A 27 -17.15 -10.97 11.23
CA MET A 27 -16.11 -11.65 10.46
C MET A 27 -15.13 -12.27 11.46
N ASN A 28 -14.85 -13.56 11.28
CA ASN A 28 -13.84 -14.24 12.07
C ASN A 28 -12.49 -13.56 11.74
N SER A 29 -11.90 -12.85 12.70
CA SER A 29 -10.67 -12.07 12.49
C SER A 29 -9.52 -12.91 11.98
N ASP A 30 -9.56 -14.22 12.24
CA ASP A 30 -8.51 -15.18 11.91
C ASP A 30 -8.42 -15.47 10.40
N SER A 31 -9.51 -15.23 9.65
CA SER A 31 -9.53 -15.34 8.18
C SER A 31 -9.50 -13.99 7.48
N ALA A 32 -9.37 -12.88 8.22
CA ALA A 32 -9.26 -11.56 7.62
C ALA A 32 -7.93 -11.45 6.86
N VAL A 33 -7.97 -10.87 5.66
CA VAL A 33 -6.79 -10.60 4.84
C VAL A 33 -6.39 -9.15 5.02
N ILE A 34 -5.08 -8.89 5.11
CA ILE A 34 -4.51 -7.54 5.12
C ILE A 34 -3.47 -7.39 4.01
N ALA A 35 -3.44 -6.21 3.40
CA ALA A 35 -2.43 -5.79 2.43
C ALA A 35 -1.24 -5.21 3.20
N ILE A 36 -0.07 -5.82 3.08
CA ILE A 36 1.13 -5.39 3.78
C ILE A 36 2.19 -4.89 2.81
N ASN A 37 3.02 -3.96 3.30
CA ASN A 37 4.26 -3.52 2.70
C ASN A 37 5.40 -3.76 3.68
N VAL A 38 6.37 -4.59 3.29
CA VAL A 38 7.66 -4.68 3.99
C VAL A 38 8.60 -3.69 3.33
N LEU A 39 9.13 -2.76 4.11
CA LEU A 39 9.81 -1.58 3.59
C LEU A 39 11.02 -1.18 4.43
N LEU A 40 11.92 -0.40 3.83
CA LEU A 40 12.98 0.32 4.50
C LEU A 40 12.54 1.74 4.81
N LYS A 41 12.74 2.16 6.06
CA LYS A 41 12.63 3.57 6.45
C LYS A 41 13.94 4.30 6.12
N PRO A 42 13.87 5.49 5.50
CA PRO A 42 15.06 6.32 5.26
C PRO A 42 15.71 6.76 6.58
N ASP A 43 16.96 7.22 6.55
CA ASP A 43 17.51 8.03 7.63
C ASP A 43 16.90 9.44 7.63
N GLU A 44 17.22 10.22 8.66
CA GLU A 44 16.74 11.59 8.83
C GLU A 44 17.04 12.47 7.60
N LYS A 45 18.23 12.32 7.00
CA LYS A 45 18.64 13.10 5.84
C LYS A 45 17.75 12.85 4.63
N LEU A 46 17.53 11.58 4.27
CA LEU A 46 16.67 11.25 3.13
C LEU A 46 15.19 11.52 3.45
N ALA A 47 14.76 11.33 4.69
CA ALA A 47 13.41 11.68 5.12
C ALA A 47 13.14 13.19 4.98
N GLU A 48 14.05 14.04 5.47
CA GLU A 48 13.93 15.49 5.38
C GLU A 48 13.86 15.96 3.92
N LEU A 49 14.73 15.43 3.05
CA LEU A 49 14.66 15.72 1.62
C LEU A 49 13.30 15.32 1.03
N ALA A 50 12.78 14.15 1.40
CA ALA A 50 11.50 13.67 0.90
C ALA A 50 10.34 14.60 1.33
N TYR A 51 10.28 14.99 2.60
CA TYR A 51 9.26 15.90 3.11
C TYR A 51 9.33 17.29 2.47
N GLN A 52 10.53 17.88 2.38
CA GLN A 52 10.72 19.20 1.77
C GLN A 52 10.32 19.18 0.28
N THR A 53 10.69 18.10 -0.43
CA THR A 53 10.35 17.97 -1.85
C THR A 53 8.86 17.74 -2.05
N ASN A 54 8.23 16.89 -1.24
CA ASN A 54 6.78 16.67 -1.28
C ASN A 54 6.01 17.96 -1.00
N ALA A 55 6.43 18.74 0.02
CA ALA A 55 5.82 20.04 0.32
C ALA A 55 5.92 21.02 -0.86
N ARG A 56 7.06 21.03 -1.58
CA ARG A 56 7.22 21.79 -2.83
C ARG A 56 6.27 21.29 -3.92
N PHE A 57 6.11 19.98 -4.08
CA PHE A 57 5.21 19.42 -5.10
C PHE A 57 3.75 19.76 -4.83
N LEU A 58 3.32 19.75 -3.57
CA LEU A 58 1.95 20.13 -3.21
C LEU A 58 1.62 21.60 -3.50
N GLN A 59 2.62 22.48 -3.58
CA GLN A 59 2.42 23.88 -4.02
C GLN A 59 2.13 23.97 -5.52
N GLU A 60 2.67 23.04 -6.32
CA GLU A 60 2.52 23.00 -7.78
C GLU A 60 1.35 22.10 -8.21
N TYR A 61 1.07 21.03 -7.44
CA TYR A 61 0.05 20.03 -7.72
C TYR A 61 -0.74 19.67 -6.46
N VAL A 62 -1.78 20.47 -6.18
CA VAL A 62 -2.62 20.38 -4.96
C VAL A 62 -3.43 19.09 -4.83
N GLN A 63 -3.54 18.30 -5.90
CA GLN A 63 -4.25 17.01 -5.91
C GLN A 63 -3.37 15.85 -5.45
N GLY A 64 -2.07 16.08 -5.20
CA GLY A 64 -1.19 15.08 -4.60
C GLY A 64 -1.53 14.76 -3.13
N PHE A 65 -0.80 13.82 -2.55
CA PHE A 65 -0.89 13.50 -1.12
C PHE A 65 0.34 14.03 -0.36
N PRO A 66 0.16 14.51 0.88
CA PRO A 66 1.29 14.85 1.74
C PRO A 66 2.03 13.58 2.16
N LEU A 67 3.36 13.68 2.28
CA LEU A 67 4.10 12.74 3.12
C LEU A 67 3.91 13.17 4.57
N ASP A 68 3.37 12.27 5.40
CA ASP A 68 3.03 12.52 6.80
C ASP A 68 3.07 11.22 7.63
N GLU A 69 2.53 11.24 8.85
CA GLU A 69 2.47 10.08 9.74
C GLU A 69 1.73 8.88 9.13
N THR A 70 0.83 9.13 8.17
CA THR A 70 0.07 8.12 7.44
C THR A 70 0.58 7.91 6.02
N HIS A 71 1.55 8.68 5.55
CA HIS A 71 2.15 8.56 4.22
C HIS A 71 3.66 8.62 4.36
N VAL A 72 4.22 7.68 5.12
CA VAL A 72 5.64 7.74 5.47
C VAL A 72 6.52 7.56 4.24
N PRO A 73 7.58 8.35 4.06
CA PRO A 73 8.58 8.11 3.01
C PRO A 73 9.25 6.75 3.25
N HIS A 74 9.33 5.93 2.22
CA HIS A 74 9.84 4.56 2.33
C HIS A 74 10.37 4.02 1.00
N ILE A 75 11.15 2.94 1.09
CA ILE A 75 11.55 2.11 -0.06
C ILE A 75 10.94 0.73 0.15
N THR A 76 10.07 0.32 -0.77
CA THR A 76 9.38 -0.98 -0.72
C THR A 76 10.36 -2.11 -1.02
N LEU A 77 10.33 -3.18 -0.20
CA LEU A 77 11.00 -4.46 -0.49
C LEU A 77 10.01 -5.47 -1.06
N VAL A 78 8.82 -5.60 -0.45
CA VAL A 78 7.76 -6.45 -0.99
C VAL A 78 6.39 -6.00 -0.53
N GLN A 79 5.39 -6.06 -1.41
CA GLN A 79 3.98 -5.94 -1.05
C GLN A 79 3.28 -7.28 -1.27
N ARG A 80 2.45 -7.71 -0.31
CA ARG A 80 1.65 -8.95 -0.39
C ARG A 80 0.36 -8.82 0.38
N TYR A 81 -0.61 -9.64 0.03
CA TYR A 81 -1.69 -10.00 0.95
C TYR A 81 -1.26 -11.14 1.86
N ILE A 82 -1.66 -11.07 3.13
CA ILE A 82 -1.51 -12.14 4.13
C ILE A 82 -2.78 -12.27 4.96
N TYR A 83 -2.97 -13.40 5.64
CA TYR A 83 -3.95 -13.45 6.73
C TYR A 83 -3.45 -12.67 7.95
N VAL A 84 -4.36 -11.98 8.65
CA VAL A 84 -4.06 -11.30 9.91
C VAL A 84 -3.47 -12.28 10.93
N SER A 85 -3.96 -13.52 10.94
CA SER A 85 -3.48 -14.59 11.83
C SER A 85 -2.03 -15.03 11.56
N ASP A 86 -1.46 -14.68 10.39
CA ASP A 86 -0.06 -14.98 10.05
C ASP A 86 0.89 -13.79 10.29
N LEU A 87 0.39 -12.61 10.68
CA LEU A 87 1.20 -11.40 10.86
C LEU A 87 2.40 -11.62 11.80
N GLU A 88 2.20 -12.27 12.95
CA GLU A 88 3.32 -12.56 13.86
C GLU A 88 4.38 -13.46 13.24
N LYS A 89 3.98 -14.44 12.42
CA LYS A 89 4.92 -15.35 11.74
C LYS A 89 5.70 -14.58 10.66
N VAL A 90 5.04 -13.67 9.94
CA VAL A 90 5.68 -12.79 8.97
C VAL A 90 6.70 -11.88 9.66
N ILE A 91 6.35 -11.25 10.79
CA ILE A 91 7.27 -10.44 11.60
C ILE A 91 8.51 -11.25 11.99
N GLN A 92 8.32 -12.48 12.49
CA GLN A 92 9.43 -13.35 12.87
C GLN A 92 10.30 -13.75 11.67
N ALA A 93 9.71 -13.99 10.50
CA ALA A 93 10.44 -14.32 9.28
C ALA A 93 11.28 -13.14 8.80
N VAL A 94 10.71 -11.93 8.77
CA VAL A 94 11.39 -10.68 8.38
C VAL A 94 12.51 -10.34 9.37
N SER A 95 12.25 -10.40 10.68
CA SER A 95 13.24 -10.08 11.72
C SER A 95 14.47 -11.00 11.69
N LYS A 96 14.35 -12.24 11.20
CA LYS A 96 15.49 -13.14 11.02
C LYS A 96 16.42 -12.70 9.88
N MET A 97 15.92 -12.01 8.86
CA MET A 97 16.70 -11.64 7.68
C MET A 97 17.60 -10.43 7.89
N ILE A 98 17.29 -9.60 8.90
CA ILE A 98 17.97 -8.30 9.11
C ILE A 98 19.19 -8.36 10.02
N LYS A 99 19.46 -9.49 10.71
CA LYS A 99 20.57 -9.60 11.66
C LYS A 99 21.96 -9.34 11.04
N ASP A 100 22.08 -9.50 9.71
CA ASP A 100 23.34 -9.31 8.98
C ASP A 100 23.31 -8.07 8.05
N THR A 101 22.33 -7.17 8.19
CA THR A 101 22.06 -6.08 7.22
C THR A 101 22.51 -4.68 7.66
N ASN A 102 23.20 -4.56 8.80
CA ASN A 102 23.59 -3.28 9.40
C ASN A 102 24.62 -2.46 8.60
N SER A 103 25.07 -2.96 7.45
CA SER A 103 26.05 -2.31 6.58
C SER A 103 25.45 -1.62 5.35
N LEU A 104 24.12 -1.64 5.15
CA LEU A 104 23.50 -1.02 3.98
C LEU A 104 23.84 0.47 3.91
N ASN A 105 24.48 0.86 2.82
CA ASN A 105 24.80 2.24 2.47
C ASN A 105 24.36 2.47 1.03
N LEU A 106 23.15 2.98 0.88
CA LEU A 106 22.44 3.05 -0.39
C LEU A 106 22.63 4.42 -1.03
N LYS A 107 22.60 4.47 -2.35
CA LYS A 107 22.82 5.69 -3.12
C LYS A 107 21.52 6.17 -3.77
N VAL A 108 21.14 7.42 -3.52
CA VAL A 108 20.08 8.09 -4.29
C VAL A 108 20.72 8.73 -5.53
N LYS A 109 20.16 8.44 -6.70
CA LYS A 109 20.70 8.88 -8.00
C LYS A 109 20.06 10.16 -8.51
N GLY A 110 18.79 10.40 -8.17
CA GLY A 110 18.07 11.59 -8.59
C GLY A 110 16.57 11.39 -8.62
N PHE A 111 15.88 12.38 -9.18
CA PHE A 111 14.45 12.27 -9.43
C PHE A 111 14.18 11.46 -10.70
N LYS A 112 13.05 10.78 -10.68
CA LYS A 112 12.50 10.12 -11.86
C LYS A 112 10.98 10.21 -11.84
N SER A 113 10.40 10.42 -13.01
CA SER A 113 8.97 10.29 -13.21
C SER A 113 8.58 8.88 -13.66
N SER A 114 7.41 8.45 -13.21
CA SER A 114 6.74 7.26 -13.72
C SER A 114 5.25 7.55 -13.88
N LYS A 115 4.55 6.75 -14.69
CA LYS A 115 3.12 6.93 -14.92
C LYS A 115 2.32 6.00 -14.02
N TRP A 116 1.35 6.54 -13.29
CA TRP A 116 0.35 5.78 -12.55
C TRP A 116 -1.05 6.14 -13.03
N GLU A 117 -1.62 5.27 -13.87
CA GLU A 117 -2.92 5.54 -14.53
C GLU A 117 -2.87 6.80 -15.39
N THR A 118 -3.68 7.81 -15.08
CA THR A 118 -3.70 9.12 -15.73
C THR A 118 -2.76 10.11 -15.06
N GLU A 119 -2.24 9.77 -13.88
CA GLU A 119 -1.38 10.61 -13.07
C GLU A 119 0.08 10.25 -13.33
N GLY A 120 0.97 11.19 -13.03
CA GLY A 120 2.38 10.90 -12.94
C GLY A 120 2.83 10.87 -11.48
N VAL A 121 3.76 9.97 -11.18
CA VAL A 121 4.36 9.79 -9.87
C VAL A 121 5.81 10.21 -9.96
N ALA A 122 6.21 11.11 -9.07
CA ALA A 122 7.60 11.47 -8.89
C ALA A 122 8.22 10.62 -7.79
N VAL A 123 9.42 10.11 -8.06
CA VAL A 123 10.18 9.28 -7.12
C VAL A 123 11.61 9.76 -7.00
N LEU A 124 12.24 9.50 -5.87
CA LEU A 124 13.70 9.44 -5.75
C LEU A 124 14.16 8.04 -6.14
N GLU A 125 14.96 7.95 -7.20
CA GLU A 125 15.53 6.69 -7.67
C GLU A 125 16.71 6.28 -6.78
N VAL A 126 16.65 5.06 -6.26
CA VAL A 126 17.74 4.46 -5.48
C VAL A 126 18.50 3.50 -6.41
N GLU A 127 19.83 3.47 -6.30
CA GLU A 127 20.62 2.47 -7.01
C GLU A 127 20.33 1.07 -6.45
N ASN A 128 20.00 0.11 -7.32
CA ASN A 128 19.89 -1.28 -6.92
C ASN A 128 21.30 -1.90 -6.79
N SER A 129 21.94 -1.65 -5.64
CA SER A 129 23.19 -2.31 -5.24
C SER A 129 22.96 -3.81 -5.01
N LEU A 130 24.00 -4.64 -5.16
CA LEU A 130 23.94 -6.08 -4.92
C LEU A 130 23.40 -6.41 -3.51
N GLU A 131 23.80 -5.66 -2.50
CA GLU A 131 23.36 -5.85 -1.11
C GLU A 131 21.86 -5.61 -0.92
N LEU A 132 21.32 -4.60 -1.60
CA LEU A 132 19.89 -4.27 -1.58
C LEU A 132 19.08 -5.31 -2.34
N ASP A 133 19.57 -5.74 -3.50
CA ASP A 133 18.97 -6.80 -4.31
C ASP A 133 18.89 -8.12 -3.53
N LEU A 134 19.97 -8.52 -2.85
CA LEU A 134 20.00 -9.70 -2.01
C LEU A 134 19.07 -9.58 -0.79
N LEU A 135 18.94 -8.39 -0.19
CA LEU A 135 17.98 -8.17 0.89
C LEU A 135 16.54 -8.32 0.38
N GLU A 136 16.21 -7.71 -0.76
CA GLU A 136 14.88 -7.81 -1.36
C GLU A 136 14.51 -9.28 -1.59
N GLN A 137 15.38 -10.04 -2.26
CA GLN A 137 15.14 -11.46 -2.53
C GLN A 137 14.94 -12.27 -1.25
N LYS A 138 15.75 -12.02 -0.20
CA LYS A 138 15.59 -12.69 1.11
C LYS A 138 14.23 -12.39 1.73
N ILE A 139 13.78 -11.13 1.69
CA ILE A 139 12.50 -10.71 2.25
C ILE A 139 11.34 -11.27 1.44
N VAL A 140 11.39 -11.22 0.10
CA VAL A 140 10.39 -11.84 -0.78
C VAL A 140 10.23 -13.32 -0.46
N ASN A 141 11.35 -14.05 -0.37
CA ASN A 141 11.34 -15.48 -0.04
C ASN A 141 10.82 -15.77 1.37
N ALA A 142 11.17 -14.94 2.36
CA ALA A 142 10.72 -15.09 3.74
C ALA A 142 9.21 -14.87 3.90
N VAL A 143 8.62 -13.95 3.13
CA VAL A 143 7.18 -13.63 3.17
C VAL A 143 6.35 -14.60 2.30
N HIS A 144 6.95 -15.20 1.26
CA HIS A 144 6.26 -16.06 0.30
C HIS A 144 5.34 -17.14 0.91
N PRO A 145 5.74 -17.91 1.95
CA PRO A 145 4.90 -18.97 2.52
C PRO A 145 3.59 -18.50 3.15
N PHE A 146 3.49 -17.21 3.52
CA PHE A 146 2.32 -16.63 4.18
C PHE A 146 1.40 -15.88 3.22
N SER A 147 1.76 -15.87 1.94
CA SER A 147 1.10 -15.01 0.99
C SER A 147 -0.19 -15.61 0.48
N VAL A 148 -1.21 -14.77 0.37
CA VAL A 148 -2.50 -15.10 -0.23
C VAL A 148 -2.72 -14.25 -1.48
N ASN A 149 -3.66 -14.68 -2.33
CA ASN A 149 -4.09 -13.92 -3.51
C ASN A 149 -5.56 -13.53 -3.35
N GLY A 150 -6.00 -12.53 -4.11
CA GLY A 150 -7.42 -12.15 -4.19
C GLY A 150 -7.88 -11.32 -3.00
N GLY A 151 -7.03 -10.39 -2.55
CA GLY A 151 -7.43 -9.36 -1.59
C GLY A 151 -8.52 -8.44 -2.15
N ASN A 152 -9.10 -7.62 -1.28
CA ASN A 152 -10.09 -6.62 -1.66
C ASN A 152 -9.88 -5.34 -0.83
N ALA A 153 -10.71 -4.31 -1.05
CA ALA A 153 -10.58 -3.01 -0.38
C ALA A 153 -10.54 -3.09 1.16
N SER A 154 -11.15 -4.11 1.78
CA SER A 154 -11.11 -4.27 3.25
C SER A 154 -9.74 -4.66 3.81
N ALA A 155 -8.81 -5.10 2.95
CA ALA A 155 -7.44 -5.44 3.33
C ALA A 155 -6.56 -4.19 3.56
N PHE A 156 -7.00 -3.02 3.09
CA PHE A 156 -6.26 -1.76 3.15
C PHE A 156 -6.77 -0.87 4.30
N VAL A 157 -5.96 0.10 4.71
CA VAL A 157 -6.42 1.20 5.55
C VAL A 157 -7.36 2.09 4.71
N PRO A 158 -8.61 2.36 5.15
CA PRO A 158 -9.54 3.20 4.41
C PRO A 158 -9.00 4.61 4.15
N ASN A 159 -9.44 5.21 3.04
CA ASN A 159 -9.14 6.62 2.77
C ASN A 159 -9.96 7.51 3.71
N ASP A 160 -9.34 8.57 4.25
CA ASP A 160 -9.98 9.43 5.26
C ASP A 160 -11.16 10.23 4.68
N ASN A 161 -11.13 10.48 3.37
CA ASN A 161 -12.20 11.12 2.60
C ASN A 161 -13.35 10.15 2.24
N GLY A 162 -13.26 8.88 2.61
CA GLY A 162 -14.27 7.85 2.32
C GLY A 162 -14.29 7.37 0.86
N ILE A 163 -13.39 7.84 0.00
CA ILE A 163 -13.25 7.32 -1.36
C ILE A 163 -12.78 5.87 -1.29
N ALA A 164 -13.41 5.00 -2.09
CA ALA A 164 -13.05 3.60 -2.14
C ALA A 164 -11.62 3.39 -2.64
N ILE A 165 -10.94 2.38 -2.10
CA ILE A 165 -9.61 1.95 -2.55
C ILE A 165 -9.66 1.58 -4.04
N GLY A 166 -8.72 2.12 -4.82
CA GLY A 166 -8.64 1.86 -6.25
C GLY A 166 -8.52 0.37 -6.59
N GLN A 167 -9.26 -0.09 -7.61
CA GLN A 167 -9.18 -1.48 -8.08
C GLN A 167 -7.78 -1.84 -8.60
N LYS A 168 -7.06 -0.85 -9.16
CA LYS A 168 -5.70 -1.06 -9.64
C LYS A 168 -4.71 -1.33 -8.52
N ILE A 169 -4.77 -0.63 -7.38
CA ILE A 169 -3.87 -0.94 -6.26
C ILE A 169 -4.20 -2.31 -5.65
N ILE A 170 -5.48 -2.69 -5.61
CA ILE A 170 -5.89 -4.02 -5.16
C ILE A 170 -5.23 -5.10 -6.03
N LYS A 171 -5.31 -4.96 -7.35
CA LYS A 171 -4.68 -5.88 -8.30
C LYS A 171 -3.15 -5.82 -8.25
N TYR A 172 -2.58 -4.62 -8.09
CA TYR A 172 -1.14 -4.39 -8.02
C TYR A 172 -0.48 -5.20 -6.90
N VAL A 173 -1.10 -5.32 -5.73
CA VAL A 173 -0.56 -6.11 -4.61
C VAL A 173 -0.53 -7.61 -4.92
N ASP A 174 -1.51 -8.14 -5.66
CA ASP A 174 -1.49 -9.55 -6.11
C ASP A 174 -0.36 -9.80 -7.12
N GLU A 175 -0.13 -8.84 -8.02
CA GLU A 175 0.86 -8.94 -9.10
C GLU A 175 2.25 -8.45 -8.70
N PHE A 176 2.44 -7.96 -7.45
CA PHE A 176 3.66 -7.27 -7.04
C PHE A 176 4.91 -8.10 -7.29
N VAL A 177 4.98 -9.32 -6.75
CA VAL A 177 6.19 -10.16 -6.86
C VAL A 177 6.54 -10.51 -8.31
N PRO A 178 5.61 -11.04 -9.15
CA PRO A 178 5.96 -11.33 -10.53
C PRO A 178 6.34 -10.07 -11.36
N MET A 179 5.81 -8.89 -11.02
CA MET A 179 5.99 -7.67 -11.82
C MET A 179 7.07 -6.70 -11.31
N HIS A 180 7.40 -6.73 -10.01
CA HIS A 180 8.17 -5.69 -9.33
C HIS A 180 9.25 -6.21 -8.37
N SER A 181 9.44 -7.53 -8.27
CA SER A 181 10.49 -8.15 -7.43
C SER A 181 11.60 -8.81 -8.25
N ASN A 182 12.68 -9.21 -7.59
CA ASN A 182 13.82 -9.90 -8.18
C ASN A 182 14.39 -9.14 -9.39
N SER A 183 14.48 -9.76 -10.58
CA SER A 183 15.01 -9.11 -11.79
C SER A 183 14.25 -7.87 -12.24
N ASN A 184 13.02 -7.67 -11.76
CA ASN A 184 12.20 -6.49 -12.04
C ASN A 184 12.27 -5.44 -10.92
N TYR A 185 13.07 -5.68 -9.88
CA TYR A 185 13.16 -4.81 -8.72
C TYR A 185 13.78 -3.46 -9.08
N SER A 186 13.04 -2.40 -8.80
CA SER A 186 13.43 -1.02 -9.04
C SER A 186 13.23 -0.23 -7.75
N PRO A 187 14.25 -0.12 -6.88
CA PRO A 187 14.12 0.53 -5.59
C PRO A 187 13.95 2.04 -5.77
N HIS A 188 12.93 2.59 -5.13
CA HIS A 188 12.61 4.01 -5.19
C HIS A 188 11.88 4.45 -3.93
N LEU A 189 11.86 5.76 -3.70
CA LEU A 189 11.05 6.41 -2.68
C LEU A 189 10.07 7.35 -3.37
N THR A 190 8.77 7.08 -3.24
CA THR A 190 7.74 7.93 -3.83
C THR A 190 7.63 9.26 -3.09
N ILE A 191 7.74 10.35 -3.83
CA ILE A 191 7.65 11.71 -3.29
C ILE A 191 6.23 12.24 -3.39
N GLY A 192 5.50 11.92 -4.46
CA GLY A 192 4.13 12.36 -4.62
C GLY A 192 3.64 12.28 -6.05
N LEU A 193 2.42 12.77 -6.27
CA LEU A 193 1.81 12.91 -7.58
C LEU A 193 2.13 14.27 -8.19
N ALA A 194 2.23 14.33 -9.51
CA ALA A 194 2.36 15.58 -10.24
C ALA A 194 1.84 15.44 -11.67
N ASP A 195 1.53 16.57 -12.31
CA ASP A 195 1.22 16.60 -13.73
C ASP A 195 2.46 16.31 -14.60
N THR A 196 2.22 15.91 -15.86
CA THR A 196 3.29 15.50 -16.78
C THR A 196 4.26 16.63 -17.11
N ALA A 197 3.81 17.89 -17.16
CA ALA A 197 4.67 19.02 -17.49
C ALA A 197 5.64 19.33 -16.34
N PHE A 198 5.16 19.22 -15.10
CA PHE A 198 5.99 19.31 -13.90
C PHE A 198 7.01 18.18 -13.84
N LEU A 199 6.59 16.94 -14.10
CA LEU A 199 7.47 15.78 -14.09
C LEU A 199 8.60 15.86 -15.13
N HIS A 200 8.31 16.38 -16.33
CA HIS A 200 9.33 16.61 -17.33
C HIS A 200 10.40 17.61 -16.87
N LYS A 201 10.00 18.66 -16.12
CA LYS A 201 10.96 19.61 -15.53
C LYS A 201 11.78 18.95 -14.42
N LEU A 202 11.13 18.14 -13.58
CA LEU A 202 11.75 17.43 -12.48
C LEU A 202 12.85 16.46 -12.97
N ASP A 203 12.61 15.74 -14.06
CA ASP A 203 13.58 14.82 -14.66
C ASP A 203 14.86 15.52 -15.16
N GLN A 204 14.83 16.85 -15.33
CA GLN A 204 15.97 17.68 -15.75
C GLN A 204 16.61 18.46 -14.59
N GLU A 205 16.07 18.36 -13.37
CA GLU A 205 16.57 19.09 -12.22
C GLU A 205 17.96 18.57 -11.82
N PRO A 206 18.98 19.44 -11.64
CA PRO A 206 20.28 19.01 -11.17
C PRO A 206 20.17 18.30 -9.82
N PHE A 207 20.68 17.08 -9.73
CA PHE A 207 20.68 16.31 -8.49
C PHE A 207 22.10 15.97 -8.06
N SER A 208 22.44 16.33 -6.82
CA SER A 208 23.68 15.87 -6.20
C SER A 208 23.44 14.52 -5.55
N LEU A 209 23.95 13.45 -6.16
CA LEU A 209 23.87 12.12 -5.57
C LEU A 209 24.45 12.10 -4.16
N PHE A 210 23.87 11.27 -3.30
CA PHE A 210 24.39 11.07 -1.96
C PHE A 210 24.04 9.68 -1.44
N TYR A 211 24.77 9.27 -0.41
CA TYR A 211 24.54 8.02 0.29
C TYR A 211 23.72 8.26 1.55
N PHE A 212 22.88 7.29 1.88
CA PHE A 212 22.07 7.24 3.09
C PHE A 212 22.09 5.82 3.65
N LYS A 213 21.77 5.69 4.93
CA LYS A 213 21.61 4.39 5.58
C LYS A 213 20.15 4.23 6.00
N PRO A 214 19.46 3.16 5.60
CA PRO A 214 18.14 2.88 6.16
C PRO A 214 18.19 2.89 7.69
N SER A 215 17.20 3.50 8.34
CA SER A 215 17.14 3.61 9.81
C SER A 215 16.46 2.41 10.47
N ALA A 216 15.57 1.76 9.72
CA ALA A 216 14.83 0.58 10.16
C ALA A 216 14.25 -0.19 8.97
N ILE A 217 13.91 -1.45 9.20
CA ILE A 217 12.90 -2.16 8.42
C ILE A 217 11.55 -2.04 9.12
N ALA A 218 10.46 -2.06 8.37
CA ALA A 218 9.12 -2.05 8.94
C ALA A 218 8.13 -2.83 8.09
N ILE A 219 7.02 -3.21 8.72
CA ILE A 219 5.83 -3.75 8.07
C ILE A 219 4.70 -2.76 8.31
N TYR A 220 4.10 -2.28 7.23
CA TYR A 220 2.95 -1.40 7.25
C TYR A 220 1.74 -2.08 6.61
N GLN A 221 0.55 -1.77 7.10
CA GLN A 221 -0.67 -1.98 6.33
C GLN A 221 -0.75 -0.90 5.25
N LEU A 222 -1.02 -1.34 4.03
CA LEU A 222 -1.15 -0.46 2.87
C LEU A 222 -2.43 0.36 2.90
N GLY A 223 -2.36 1.58 2.36
CA GLY A 223 -3.51 2.34 1.90
C GLY A 223 -3.61 2.37 0.39
N ASP A 224 -4.43 3.28 -0.11
CA ASP A 224 -4.50 3.58 -1.53
C ASP A 224 -3.16 4.08 -2.07
N HIS A 225 -2.97 3.99 -3.38
CA HIS A 225 -1.71 4.32 -4.07
C HIS A 225 -0.45 3.59 -3.54
N GLY A 226 -0.61 2.50 -2.78
CA GLY A 226 0.52 1.75 -2.22
C GLY A 226 1.19 2.43 -1.01
N THR A 227 0.49 3.37 -0.38
CA THR A 227 1.00 4.17 0.74
C THR A 227 1.15 3.36 2.02
N ALA A 228 2.19 3.64 2.80
CA ALA A 228 2.44 2.98 4.08
C ALA A 228 1.64 3.66 5.20
N ARG A 229 0.36 3.30 5.35
CA ARG A 229 -0.62 4.02 6.19
C ARG A 229 -0.57 3.71 7.68
N LYS A 230 -0.39 2.44 8.04
CA LYS A 230 -0.41 2.03 9.45
C LYS A 230 0.76 1.13 9.76
N GLU A 231 1.63 1.58 10.66
CA GLU A 231 2.73 0.73 11.14
C GLU A 231 2.16 -0.47 11.90
N LEU A 232 2.57 -1.68 11.51
CA LEU A 232 2.24 -2.92 12.20
C LEU A 232 3.43 -3.40 13.05
N TRP A 233 4.65 -3.14 12.58
CA TRP A 233 5.88 -3.49 13.26
C TRP A 233 7.06 -2.73 12.65
N SER A 234 8.10 -2.45 13.45
CA SER A 234 9.39 -1.98 12.94
C SER A 234 10.55 -2.47 13.81
N GLN A 235 11.74 -2.54 13.19
CA GLN A 235 12.99 -2.83 13.88
C GLN A 235 14.11 -2.00 13.28
N LYS A 236 14.83 -1.28 14.15
CA LYS A 236 16.03 -0.53 13.78
C LYS A 236 17.19 -1.47 13.45
N PHE A 237 18.04 -1.03 12.54
CA PHE A 237 19.34 -1.67 12.27
C PHE A 237 20.34 -1.34 13.38
#